data_AF-A0A0F6ZNG6-F1
#
_entry.id   AF-A0A0F6ZNG6-F1
#
_cell.length_a   1.000
_cell.length_b   1.000
_cell.length_c   1.000
_cell.angle_alpha   90.00
_cell.angle_beta   90.00
_cell.angle_gamma   90.00
#
_symmetry.space_group_name_H-M   'P 1'
#
loop_
_entity.id
_entity.type
_entity.pdbx_description
1 polymer ?
#
loop_
_entity_poly.entity_id
_entity_poly.type
_entity_poly.pdbx_seq_one_letter_code
_entity_poly.pdbx_strand_id
1 'polypeptide(L)'
;DALSLKKGSGPYKVIGGGAQGAEDKVIQHNAEGEVSIDGFVVSDFGKLFRSCGNCDSQSQRSVTITNVKAYNGKKLAGVNENYGDVATITDTCATSVEDICTSYEATEGSGEPSEIGSGPS
;
A
#
# COMPACT_ATOMS: atom_id res chain seq x y z
N ASP A 1 -5.56 -4.33 10.01
CA ASP A 1 -4.88 -4.90 8.83
C ASP A 1 -5.26 -6.36 8.64
N ALA A 2 -5.22 -6.87 7.41
CA ALA A 2 -5.35 -8.31 7.12
C ALA A 2 -3.97 -9.00 7.10
N LEU A 3 -2.95 -8.30 6.59
CA LEU A 3 -1.56 -8.75 6.53
C LEU A 3 -0.62 -7.63 6.95
N SER A 4 0.42 -7.96 7.74
CA SER A 4 1.50 -7.03 8.06
C SER A 4 2.87 -7.65 7.78
N LEU A 5 3.67 -6.98 6.94
CA LEU A 5 5.06 -7.33 6.65
C LEU A 5 5.96 -6.64 7.68
N LYS A 6 6.38 -7.36 8.73
CA LYS A 6 7.06 -6.78 9.91
C LYS A 6 8.57 -7.03 9.99
N LYS A 7 9.11 -8.05 9.31
CA LYS A 7 10.51 -8.48 9.45
C LYS A 7 11.05 -9.04 8.14
N GLY A 8 12.33 -8.83 7.89
CA GLY A 8 13.04 -9.18 6.66
C GLY A 8 13.22 -7.95 5.76
N SER A 9 13.79 -8.15 4.58
CA SER A 9 14.06 -7.09 3.60
C SER A 9 13.40 -7.34 2.23
N GLY A 10 12.44 -8.27 2.18
CA GLY A 10 11.82 -8.73 0.93
C GLY A 10 12.80 -9.54 0.04
N PRO A 11 12.40 -9.84 -1.21
CA PRO A 11 11.10 -9.55 -1.79
C PRO A 11 9.98 -10.37 -1.12
N TYR A 12 8.91 -9.71 -0.73
CA TYR A 12 7.68 -10.35 -0.27
C TYR A 12 6.75 -10.60 -1.46
N LYS A 13 5.95 -11.66 -1.40
CA LYS A 13 4.98 -12.00 -2.45
C LYS A 13 3.61 -12.31 -1.85
N VAL A 14 2.59 -11.62 -2.33
CA VAL A 14 1.17 -11.92 -2.13
C VAL A 14 0.63 -12.40 -3.47
N ILE A 15 0.24 -13.67 -3.54
CA ILE A 15 -0.15 -14.33 -4.80
C ILE A 15 -1.57 -14.86 -4.65
N GLY A 16 -2.50 -14.32 -5.42
CA GLY A 16 -3.92 -14.64 -5.34
C GLY A 16 -4.55 -14.25 -4.00
N GLY A 17 -5.71 -14.84 -3.71
CA GLY A 17 -6.45 -14.61 -2.48
C GLY A 17 -7.28 -13.32 -2.50
N GLY A 18 -7.77 -12.92 -1.33
CA GLY A 18 -8.57 -11.72 -1.22
C GLY A 18 -8.88 -11.29 0.20
N ALA A 19 -9.42 -10.08 0.34
CA ALA A 19 -9.87 -9.51 1.60
C ALA A 19 -11.10 -8.64 1.39
N GLN A 20 -11.98 -8.58 2.39
CA GLN A 20 -13.17 -7.73 2.38
C GLN A 20 -13.35 -7.02 3.73
N GLY A 21 -13.84 -5.78 3.71
CA GLY A 21 -14.31 -5.08 4.91
C GLY A 21 -13.20 -4.51 5.79
N ALA A 22 -12.02 -4.28 5.25
CA ALA A 22 -10.90 -3.72 6.01
C ALA A 22 -11.05 -2.20 6.14
N GLU A 23 -11.41 -1.69 7.32
CA GLU A 23 -11.73 -0.26 7.52
C GLU A 23 -10.56 0.69 7.22
N ASP A 24 -9.34 0.36 7.67
CA ASP A 24 -8.16 1.21 7.43
C ASP A 24 -7.23 0.64 6.35
N LYS A 25 -6.60 -0.52 6.59
CA LYS A 25 -5.60 -1.08 5.66
C LYS A 25 -5.75 -2.60 5.52
N VAL A 26 -5.45 -3.13 4.34
CA VAL A 26 -5.40 -4.58 4.08
C VAL A 26 -3.97 -5.08 4.27
N ILE A 27 -3.00 -4.50 3.55
CA ILE A 27 -1.58 -4.88 3.59
C ILE A 27 -0.77 -3.70 4.14
N GLN A 28 -0.22 -3.89 5.33
CA GLN A 28 0.67 -2.95 6.00
C GLN A 28 2.14 -3.37 5.80
N HIS A 29 2.97 -2.50 5.22
CA HIS A 29 4.38 -2.77 4.96
C HIS A 29 5.27 -1.97 5.92
N ASN A 30 5.78 -2.63 6.97
CA ASN A 30 6.67 -2.04 7.97
C ASN A 30 8.15 -2.37 7.71
N ALA A 31 8.41 -3.57 7.19
CA ALA A 31 9.75 -3.99 6.79
C ALA A 31 10.32 -3.13 5.66
N GLU A 32 11.63 -3.18 5.48
CA GLU A 32 12.28 -2.59 4.31
C GLU A 32 12.10 -3.47 3.06
N GLY A 33 12.35 -2.89 1.89
CA GLY A 33 12.38 -3.60 0.62
C GLY A 33 11.05 -3.61 -0.12
N GLU A 34 10.82 -4.66 -0.90
CA GLU A 34 9.76 -4.70 -1.91
C GLU A 34 8.70 -5.77 -1.65
N VAL A 35 7.46 -5.48 -2.06
CA VAL A 35 6.38 -6.47 -2.10
C VAL A 35 5.68 -6.48 -3.46
N SER A 36 5.51 -7.68 -4.03
CA SER A 36 4.63 -7.90 -5.17
C SER A 36 3.27 -8.44 -4.73
N ILE A 37 2.18 -7.80 -5.20
CA ILE A 37 0.80 -8.24 -5.00
C ILE A 37 0.22 -8.57 -6.36
N ASP A 38 0.00 -9.87 -6.61
CA ASP A 38 -0.43 -10.38 -7.90
C ASP A 38 -1.72 -11.19 -7.77
N GLY A 39 -2.74 -10.86 -8.57
CA GLY A 39 -3.98 -11.65 -8.65
C GLY A 39 -4.91 -11.53 -7.43
N PHE A 40 -4.71 -10.52 -6.57
CA PHE A 40 -5.50 -10.32 -5.34
C PHE A 40 -6.86 -9.70 -5.64
N VAL A 41 -7.90 -10.10 -4.92
CA VAL A 41 -9.24 -9.50 -4.99
C VAL A 41 -9.58 -8.80 -3.68
N VAL A 42 -9.91 -7.52 -3.73
CA VAL A 42 -10.24 -6.74 -2.54
C VAL A 42 -11.56 -5.99 -2.73
N SER A 43 -12.42 -5.98 -1.71
CA SER A 43 -13.65 -5.19 -1.70
C SER A 43 -13.89 -4.48 -0.37
N ASP A 44 -14.57 -3.33 -0.42
CA ASP A 44 -15.01 -2.56 0.76
C ASP A 44 -13.84 -2.29 1.73
N PHE A 45 -12.89 -1.47 1.29
CA PHE A 45 -11.60 -1.31 1.98
C PHE A 45 -11.14 0.14 2.11
N GLY A 46 -10.42 0.46 3.18
CA GLY A 46 -9.73 1.72 3.34
C GLY A 46 -8.56 1.82 2.37
N LYS A 47 -7.51 1.02 2.58
CA LYS A 47 -6.29 1.03 1.77
C LYS A 47 -5.84 -0.40 1.45
N LEU A 48 -5.60 -0.74 0.18
CA LEU A 48 -5.08 -2.08 -0.14
C LEU A 48 -3.63 -2.20 0.35
N PHE A 49 -2.75 -1.29 -0.07
CA PHE A 49 -1.36 -1.25 0.35
C PHE A 49 -1.03 0.08 1.06
N ARG A 50 -0.31 0.00 2.17
CA ARG A 50 0.27 1.18 2.84
C ARG A 50 1.69 0.91 3.30
N SER A 51 2.63 1.74 2.83
CA SER A 51 3.96 1.88 3.42
C SER A 51 3.84 2.50 4.81
N CYS A 52 4.60 2.03 5.80
CA CYS A 52 4.50 2.57 7.15
C CYS A 52 4.87 4.06 7.20
N GLY A 53 3.95 4.92 7.61
CA GLY A 53 4.16 6.38 7.61
C GLY A 53 4.73 6.98 8.90
N ASN A 54 4.81 6.18 9.96
CA ASN A 54 5.24 6.60 11.30
C ASN A 54 5.97 5.47 12.05
N CYS A 55 6.67 4.59 11.33
CA CYS A 55 7.46 3.55 11.97
C CYS A 55 8.67 4.15 12.70
N ASP A 56 9.13 3.48 13.76
CA ASP A 56 10.28 3.91 14.56
C ASP A 56 11.54 4.15 13.72
N SER A 57 11.71 3.35 12.67
CA SER A 57 12.69 3.55 11.64
C SER A 57 12.01 3.53 10.28
N GLN A 58 12.41 4.45 9.42
CA GLN A 58 11.89 4.57 8.06
C GLN A 58 12.90 4.06 7.04
N SER A 59 12.38 3.50 5.97
CA SER A 59 13.15 2.92 4.87
C SER A 59 12.36 3.10 3.59
N GLN A 60 13.06 3.14 2.46
CA GLN A 60 12.42 3.06 1.17
C GLN A 60 11.67 1.73 1.03
N ARG A 61 10.42 1.78 0.56
CA ARG A 61 9.59 0.61 0.29
C ARG A 61 8.98 0.71 -1.09
N SER A 62 8.92 -0.41 -1.79
CA SER A 62 8.26 -0.50 -3.08
C SER A 62 7.14 -1.52 -3.08
N VAL A 63 6.13 -1.25 -3.92
CA VAL A 63 5.04 -2.17 -4.20
C VAL A 63 4.86 -2.33 -5.71
N THR A 64 4.70 -3.57 -6.15
CA THR A 64 4.20 -3.88 -7.49
C THR A 64 2.83 -4.51 -7.35
N ILE A 65 1.80 -3.88 -7.91
CA ILE A 65 0.42 -4.35 -7.90
C ILE A 65 0.05 -4.75 -9.32
N THR A 66 -0.18 -6.05 -9.54
CA THR A 66 -0.46 -6.61 -10.86
C THR A 66 -1.70 -7.48 -10.83
N ASN A 67 -2.54 -7.42 -11.87
CA ASN A 67 -3.71 -8.30 -12.02
C ASN A 67 -4.66 -8.27 -10.80
N VAL A 68 -4.75 -7.13 -10.11
CA VAL A 68 -5.61 -6.96 -8.94
C VAL A 68 -7.01 -6.53 -9.37
N LYS A 69 -8.03 -7.02 -8.65
CA LYS A 69 -9.41 -6.54 -8.76
C LYS A 69 -9.82 -5.87 -7.46
N ALA A 70 -10.02 -4.56 -7.51
CA ALA A 70 -10.34 -3.74 -6.35
C ALA A 70 -11.72 -3.08 -6.51
N TYR A 71 -12.56 -3.21 -5.49
CA TYR A 71 -13.93 -2.71 -5.47
C TYR A 71 -14.20 -1.87 -4.22
N ASN A 72 -14.87 -0.72 -4.35
CA ASN A 72 -15.33 0.09 -3.21
C ASN A 72 -14.21 0.41 -2.20
N GLY A 73 -13.13 1.01 -2.71
CA GLY A 73 -11.94 1.33 -1.92
C GLY A 73 -11.80 2.83 -1.68
N LYS A 74 -11.14 3.25 -0.60
CA LYS A 74 -10.66 4.64 -0.54
C LYS A 74 -9.38 4.79 -1.34
N LYS A 75 -8.34 3.98 -1.05
CA LYS A 75 -7.02 4.12 -1.69
C LYS A 75 -6.44 2.77 -2.09
N LEU A 76 -5.97 2.62 -3.32
CA LEU A 76 -5.31 1.37 -3.72
C LEU A 76 -3.89 1.27 -3.13
N ALA A 77 -3.06 2.30 -3.30
CA ALA A 77 -1.71 2.35 -2.74
C ALA A 77 -1.44 3.67 -1.99
N GLY A 78 -0.74 3.58 -0.86
CA GLY A 78 -0.22 4.74 -0.11
C GLY A 78 1.30 4.64 0.09
N VAL A 79 2.04 5.54 -0.56
CA VAL A 79 3.52 5.58 -0.59
C VAL A 79 4.06 6.82 0.11
N ASN A 80 5.26 6.72 0.70
CA ASN A 80 5.95 7.85 1.32
C ASN A 80 6.94 8.48 0.34
N GLU A 81 6.61 9.65 -0.19
CA GLU A 81 7.40 10.32 -1.24
C GLU A 81 8.77 10.76 -0.71
N ASN A 82 8.82 11.27 0.52
CA ASN A 82 10.05 11.73 1.17
C ASN A 82 11.05 10.61 1.49
N TYR A 83 10.64 9.33 1.41
CA TYR A 83 11.53 8.17 1.54
C TYR A 83 11.79 7.46 0.21
N GLY A 84 11.31 8.02 -0.90
CA GLY A 84 11.52 7.48 -2.24
C GLY A 84 10.70 6.23 -2.55
N ASP A 85 9.59 6.01 -1.84
CA ASP A 85 8.73 4.86 -2.08
C ASP A 85 8.19 4.85 -3.52
N VAL A 86 8.04 3.66 -4.10
CA VAL A 86 7.55 3.49 -5.47
C VAL A 86 6.39 2.51 -5.51
N ALA A 87 5.29 2.91 -6.13
CA ALA A 87 4.19 2.02 -6.49
C ALA A 87 4.13 1.84 -8.01
N THR A 88 4.29 0.60 -8.47
CA THR A 88 4.06 0.21 -9.86
C THR A 88 2.75 -0.56 -9.94
N ILE A 89 1.80 -0.07 -10.74
CA ILE A 89 0.45 -0.64 -10.84
C ILE A 89 0.19 -0.98 -12.31
N THR A 90 -0.02 -2.25 -12.61
CA THR A 90 -0.26 -2.77 -13.97
C THR A 90 -1.42 -3.75 -13.98
N ASP A 91 -2.13 -3.87 -15.11
CA ASP A 91 -3.20 -4.85 -15.33
C ASP A 91 -4.25 -4.93 -14.20
N THR A 92 -4.46 -3.83 -13.49
CA THR A 92 -5.29 -3.78 -12.29
C THR A 92 -6.59 -3.05 -12.57
N CYS A 93 -7.71 -3.68 -12.20
CA CYS A 93 -9.04 -3.08 -12.32
C CYS A 93 -9.46 -2.50 -10.97
N ALA A 94 -9.61 -1.18 -10.90
CA ALA A 94 -10.14 -0.48 -9.74
C ALA A 94 -11.51 0.10 -10.09
N THR A 95 -12.56 -0.38 -9.42
CA THR A 95 -13.95 0.09 -9.61
C THR A 95 -14.44 0.72 -8.32
N SER A 96 -14.92 1.96 -8.38
CA SER A 96 -15.32 2.72 -7.19
C SER A 96 -14.19 2.79 -6.14
N VAL A 97 -12.96 3.03 -6.60
CA VAL A 97 -11.81 3.33 -5.74
C VAL A 97 -11.48 4.82 -5.89
N GLU A 98 -11.45 5.57 -4.78
CA GLU A 98 -11.33 7.04 -4.83
C GLU A 98 -9.95 7.47 -5.36
N ASP A 99 -8.86 6.95 -4.78
CA ASP A 99 -7.49 7.22 -5.23
C ASP A 99 -6.73 5.93 -5.58
N ILE A 100 -6.03 5.93 -6.72
CA ILE A 100 -5.21 4.78 -7.13
C ILE A 100 -3.85 4.80 -6.41
N CYS A 101 -3.17 5.94 -6.40
CA CYS A 101 -1.93 6.11 -5.68
C CYS A 101 -1.98 7.42 -4.92
N THR A 102 -1.71 7.37 -3.63
CA THR A 102 -1.65 8.55 -2.75
C THR A 102 -0.24 8.68 -2.19
N SER A 103 0.34 9.86 -2.35
CA SER A 103 1.62 10.24 -1.76
C SER A 103 1.43 10.81 -0.36
N TYR A 104 2.33 10.43 0.53
CA TYR A 104 2.41 10.94 1.89
C TYR A 104 3.82 11.49 2.17
N GLU A 105 3.88 12.48 3.06
CA GLU A 105 5.11 12.83 3.77
C GLU A 105 5.09 12.08 5.11
N ALA A 106 5.97 11.08 5.23
CA ALA A 106 6.08 10.26 6.43
C ALA A 106 6.98 10.89 7.50
N THR A 107 6.75 10.49 8.73
CA THR A 107 7.54 10.88 9.90
C THR A 107 8.26 9.65 10.46
N GLU A 108 9.41 9.87 11.10
CA GLU A 108 10.18 8.82 11.79
C GLU A 108 9.93 8.90 13.29
N GLY A 109 9.58 7.77 13.92
CA GLY A 109 9.40 7.64 15.38
C GLY A 109 8.12 8.22 15.96
N SER A 110 7.73 9.44 15.58
CA SER A 110 6.50 10.07 16.10
C SER A 110 5.92 11.09 15.14
N GLY A 111 4.59 11.14 15.07
CA GLY A 111 3.85 12.03 14.19
C GLY A 111 2.91 11.27 13.26
N GLU A 112 1.81 11.92 12.89
CA GLU A 112 0.94 11.37 11.85
C GLU A 112 1.50 11.78 10.47
N PRO A 113 1.64 10.83 9.52
CA PRO A 113 2.03 11.16 8.16
C PRO A 113 0.96 12.06 7.51
N SER A 114 1.40 13.09 6.80
CA SER A 114 0.50 13.98 6.05
C SER A 114 0.30 13.46 4.63
N GLU A 115 -0.91 13.58 4.11
CA GLU A 115 -1.21 13.34 2.70
C GLU A 115 -0.80 14.58 1.90
N ILE A 116 -0.02 14.38 0.83
CA ILE A 116 0.54 15.48 0.05
C ILE A 116 0.04 15.50 -1.41
N GLY A 117 -0.55 14.41 -1.89
CA GLY A 117 -1.15 14.36 -3.22
C GLY A 117 -1.71 13.00 -3.60
N SER A 118 -2.47 12.96 -4.69
CA SER A 118 -2.96 11.73 -5.29
C SER A 118 -2.90 11.77 -6.81
N GLY A 119 -2.82 10.57 -7.41
CA GLY A 119 -2.75 10.37 -8.85
C GLY A 119 -1.44 9.72 -9.32
N PRO A 120 -1.37 9.32 -10.60
CA PRO A 120 -0.12 8.91 -11.21
C PRO A 120 0.86 10.09 -11.27
N SER A 121 2.11 9.86 -10.88
CA SER A 121 3.25 10.77 -11.06
C SER A 121 3.77 10.75 -12.48
#